data_AF-A0A9J5Z1J7-F1
#
_entry.id   AF-A0A9J5Z1J7-F1
#
_cell.length_a   1.000
_cell.length_b   1.000
_cell.length_c   1.000
_cell.angle_alpha   90.00
_cell.angle_beta   90.00
_cell.angle_gamma   90.00
#
_symmetry.space_group_name_H-M   'P 1'
#
loop_
_entity.id
_entity.type
_entity.pdbx_description
1 polymer ?
#
loop_
_entity_poly.entity_id
_entity_poly.type
_entity_poly.pdbx_seq_one_letter_code
_entity_poly.pdbx_strand_id
1 'polypeptide(L)'
;MASTSSFANTRKKFMSHLYEDSIRLGHGNSIPEELWKGMEESQVDLIIFSKNYARLRWCLNELVKIMKCKEGNGQTVIPVFYDVDPSHVRNQRESFAEAFAEH
;
A
#
# COMPACT_ATOMS: atom_id res chain seq x y z
N MET A 1 23.15 -20.21 -4.51
CA MET A 1 21.93 -20.39 -5.34
C MET A 1 20.78 -20.69 -4.41
N ALA A 2 19.84 -19.76 -4.20
CA ALA A 2 18.67 -20.04 -3.36
C ALA A 2 17.75 -21.02 -4.12
N SER A 3 17.44 -22.14 -3.49
CA SER A 3 16.58 -23.18 -4.07
C SER A 3 15.16 -22.64 -4.28
N THR A 4 14.49 -23.14 -5.31
CA THR A 4 13.11 -22.77 -5.69
C THR A 4 12.10 -22.92 -4.53
N SER A 5 12.38 -23.77 -3.53
CA SER A 5 11.56 -23.88 -2.32
C SER A 5 11.70 -22.69 -1.36
N SER A 6 12.87 -22.04 -1.31
CA SER A 6 13.12 -20.85 -0.48
C SER A 6 12.29 -19.66 -0.96
N PHE A 7 12.28 -19.40 -2.28
CA PHE A 7 11.47 -18.32 -2.86
C PHE A 7 9.95 -18.56 -2.71
N ALA A 8 9.50 -19.81 -2.86
CA ALA A 8 8.10 -20.15 -2.66
C ALA A 8 7.64 -19.92 -1.20
N ASN A 9 8.50 -20.22 -0.23
CA ASN A 9 8.23 -19.96 1.18
C ASN A 9 8.24 -18.46 1.50
N THR A 10 9.18 -17.69 0.94
CA THR A 10 9.20 -16.22 1.11
C THR A 10 7.94 -15.58 0.55
N ARG A 11 7.47 -15.99 -0.63
CA ARG A 11 6.21 -15.50 -1.23
C ARG A 11 5.00 -15.82 -0.36
N LYS A 12 4.87 -17.06 0.13
CA LYS A 12 3.76 -17.45 1.01
C LYS A 12 3.76 -16.64 2.31
N LYS A 13 4.92 -16.44 2.92
CA LYS A 13 5.04 -15.67 4.16
C LYS A 13 4.69 -14.19 3.95
N PHE A 14 5.17 -13.58 2.87
CA PHE A 14 4.82 -12.20 2.51
C PHE A 14 3.32 -12.04 2.29
N MET A 15 2.68 -12.94 1.53
CA MET A 15 1.24 -12.90 1.31
C MET A 15 0.42 -13.12 2.60
N SER A 16 0.89 -13.97 3.52
CA SER A 16 0.24 -14.17 4.83
C SER A 16 0.26 -12.88 5.65
N HIS A 17 1.41 -12.19 5.69
CA HIS A 17 1.54 -10.92 6.40
C HIS A 17 0.67 -9.83 5.78
N LEU A 18 0.68 -9.68 4.45
CA LEU A 18 -0.20 -8.72 3.77
C LEU A 18 -1.69 -8.99 4.03
N TYR A 19 -2.08 -10.27 4.11
CA TYR A 19 -3.47 -10.66 4.37
C TYR A 19 -3.85 -10.39 5.83
N GLU A 20 -3.00 -10.74 6.79
CA GLU A 20 -3.23 -10.44 8.22
C GLU A 20 -3.31 -8.94 8.50
N ASP A 21 -2.43 -8.15 7.87
CA ASP A 21 -2.48 -6.69 7.96
C ASP A 21 -3.78 -6.16 7.36
N SER A 22 -4.20 -6.64 6.18
CA SER A 22 -5.47 -6.23 5.57
C SER A 22 -6.71 -6.54 6.44
N ILE A 23 -6.70 -7.65 7.19
CA ILE A 23 -7.78 -8.03 8.10
C ILE A 23 -7.77 -7.15 9.36
N ARG A 24 -6.58 -6.90 9.94
CA ARG A 24 -6.41 -5.99 11.09
C ARG A 24 -6.88 -4.58 10.76
N LEU A 25 -6.74 -4.18 9.50
CA LEU A 25 -7.09 -2.86 8.98
C LEU A 25 -8.57 -2.69 8.63
N GLY A 26 -9.29 -3.80 8.37
CA GLY A 26 -10.72 -3.78 8.06
C GLY A 26 -11.66 -3.50 9.25
N HIS A 27 -11.15 -3.37 10.48
CA HIS A 27 -11.96 -3.22 11.70
C HIS A 27 -11.96 -1.81 12.32
N GLY A 28 -11.21 -0.83 11.78
CA GLY A 28 -11.05 0.48 12.42
C GLY A 28 -11.03 1.66 11.44
N ASN A 29 -11.71 2.75 11.80
CA ASN A 29 -11.68 4.03 11.07
C ASN A 29 -10.35 4.79 11.20
N SER A 30 -9.38 4.23 11.93
CA SER A 30 -8.08 4.85 12.22
C SER A 30 -6.95 3.86 12.02
N ILE A 31 -5.83 4.33 11.45
CA ILE A 31 -4.60 3.54 11.30
C ILE A 31 -4.05 3.24 12.70
N PRO A 32 -3.84 1.95 13.05
CA PRO A 32 -3.23 1.57 14.32
C PRO A 32 -1.86 2.23 14.51
N GLU A 33 -1.55 2.66 15.73
CA GLU A 33 -0.27 3.30 16.07
C GLU A 33 0.94 2.42 15.75
N GLU A 34 0.79 1.11 15.90
CA GLU A 34 1.82 0.11 15.57
C GLU A 34 2.19 0.14 14.07
N LEU A 35 1.20 0.34 13.19
CA LEU A 35 1.42 0.45 11.76
C LEU A 35 2.06 1.78 11.39
N TRP A 36 1.69 2.87 12.07
CA TRP A 36 2.36 4.16 11.87
C TRP A 36 3.85 4.07 12.17
N LYS A 37 4.19 3.46 13.30
CA LYS A 37 5.59 3.27 13.69
C LYS A 37 6.34 2.37 12.71
N GLY A 38 5.72 1.27 12.26
CA GLY A 38 6.30 0.40 11.25
C GLY A 38 6.59 1.12 9.93
N MET A 39 5.69 2.01 9.49
CA MET A 39 5.90 2.85 8.30
C MET A 39 7.04 3.85 8.49
N GLU A 40 7.19 4.46 9.67
CA GLU A 40 8.28 5.40 9.93
C GLU A 40 9.66 4.73 10.00
N GLU A 41 9.71 3.51 10.53
CA GLU A 41 10.93 2.70 10.67
C GLU A 41 11.30 1.92 9.39
N SER A 42 10.35 1.82 8.44
CA SER A 42 10.56 1.19 7.15
C SER A 42 11.68 1.87 6.36
N GLN A 43 12.45 1.09 5.59
CA GLN A 43 13.40 1.62 4.61
C GLN A 43 12.82 1.62 3.19
N VAL A 44 11.86 0.74 2.92
CA VAL A 44 11.26 0.51 1.60
C VAL A 44 9.78 0.24 1.75
N ASP A 45 8.95 1.05 1.09
CA ASP A 45 7.51 0.89 1.06
C ASP A 45 7.03 0.50 -0.34
N LEU A 46 6.17 -0.52 -0.40
CA LEU A 46 5.58 -1.02 -1.63
C LEU A 46 4.12 -0.56 -1.70
N ILE A 47 3.77 0.23 -2.70
CA ILE A 47 2.40 0.73 -2.89
C ILE A 47 1.77 0.00 -4.05
N ILE A 48 0.71 -0.78 -3.80
CA ILE A 48 0.01 -1.53 -4.84
C ILE A 48 -1.27 -0.80 -5.24
N PHE A 49 -1.19 0.00 -6.31
CA PHE A 49 -2.36 0.63 -6.91
C PHE A 49 -3.18 -0.41 -7.65
N SER A 50 -4.46 -0.51 -7.29
CA SER A 50 -5.46 -1.33 -7.96
C SER A 50 -6.72 -0.50 -8.21
N LYS A 51 -7.67 -1.02 -8.99
CA LYS A 51 -8.91 -0.31 -9.32
C LYS A 51 -9.66 0.24 -8.10
N ASN A 52 -9.63 -0.48 -6.98
CA ASN A 52 -10.34 -0.11 -5.75
C ASN A 52 -9.46 0.60 -4.70
N TYR A 53 -8.18 0.85 -4.99
CA TYR A 53 -7.25 1.42 -4.01
C TYR A 53 -7.77 2.72 -3.42
N ALA A 54 -8.26 3.62 -4.26
CA ALA A 54 -8.74 4.92 -3.82
C ALA A 54 -10.13 4.90 -3.17
N ARG A 55 -10.87 3.77 -3.16
CA ARG A 55 -12.25 3.72 -2.63
C ARG A 55 -12.30 3.73 -1.11
N LEU A 56 -11.21 3.34 -0.46
CA LEU A 56 -11.07 3.41 0.99
C LEU A 56 -10.25 4.65 1.33
N ARG A 57 -10.87 5.64 2.01
CA ARG A 57 -10.19 6.83 2.56
C ARG A 57 -8.92 6.45 3.34
N TRP A 58 -8.99 5.29 3.98
CA TRP A 58 -7.89 4.68 4.70
C TRP A 58 -6.64 4.46 3.83
N CYS A 59 -6.76 3.85 2.64
CA CYS A 59 -5.64 3.67 1.71
C CYS A 59 -5.02 5.01 1.28
N LEU A 60 -5.85 6.05 1.10
CA LEU A 60 -5.35 7.39 0.75
C LEU A 60 -4.61 8.05 1.93
N ASN A 61 -5.05 7.83 3.16
CA ASN A 61 -4.36 8.33 4.36
C ASN A 61 -2.99 7.65 4.56
N GLU A 62 -2.90 6.34 4.31
CA GLU A 62 -1.61 5.64 4.31
C GLU A 62 -0.67 6.19 3.24
N LEU A 63 -1.18 6.39 2.00
CA LEU A 63 -0.41 6.97 0.91
C LEU A 63 0.19 8.32 1.30
N VAL A 64 -0.60 9.20 1.94
CA VAL A 64 -0.12 10.50 2.40
C VAL A 64 1.01 10.36 3.42
N LYS A 65 0.93 9.40 4.35
CA LYS A 65 2.00 9.18 5.33
C LYS A 65 3.26 8.63 4.69
N ILE A 66 3.14 7.63 3.83
CA ILE A 66 4.30 7.03 3.14
C ILE A 66 5.02 8.13 2.36
N MET A 67 4.28 9.01 1.68
CA MET A 67 4.88 10.15 0.98
C MET A 67 5.57 11.15 1.92
N LYS A 68 5.01 11.42 3.10
CA LYS A 68 5.68 12.24 4.13
C LYS A 68 6.97 11.59 4.64
N CYS A 69 6.97 10.27 4.86
CA CYS A 69 8.15 9.55 5.36
C CYS A 69 9.22 9.39 4.27
N LYS A 70 8.82 9.26 2.99
CA LYS A 70 9.73 9.40 1.84
C LYS A 70 10.45 10.74 1.84
N GLU A 71 9.72 11.83 2.03
CA GLU A 71 10.28 13.19 2.02
C GLU A 71 11.14 13.48 3.26
N GLY A 72 10.70 13.03 4.45
CA GLY A 72 11.36 13.32 5.72
C GLY A 72 12.51 12.36 6.09
N ASN A 73 12.37 11.08 5.78
CA ASN A 73 13.27 10.01 6.23
C ASN A 73 14.09 9.38 5.09
N GLY A 74 13.86 9.81 3.84
CA GLY A 74 14.59 9.28 2.67
C GLY A 74 14.22 7.85 2.28
N GLN A 75 13.02 7.39 2.65
CA GLN A 75 12.54 6.06 2.34
C GLN A 75 12.37 5.83 0.84
N THR A 76 12.61 4.60 0.40
CA THR A 76 12.37 4.22 -1.01
C THR A 76 10.93 3.77 -1.18
N VAL A 77 10.19 4.44 -2.06
CA VAL A 77 8.80 4.06 -2.38
C VAL A 77 8.76 3.44 -3.77
N ILE A 78 8.25 2.21 -3.85
CA ILE A 78 8.10 1.44 -5.08
C ILE A 78 6.61 1.32 -5.41
N PRO A 79 6.11 2.02 -6.45
CA PRO A 79 4.74 1.83 -6.90
C PRO A 79 4.61 0.60 -7.81
N VAL A 80 3.58 -0.20 -7.57
CA VAL A 80 3.14 -1.32 -8.40
C VAL A 80 1.73 -1.02 -8.90
N PHE A 81 1.52 -1.12 -10.20
CA PHE A 81 0.24 -0.86 -10.85
C PHE A 81 -0.40 -2.21 -11.24
N TYR A 82 -1.34 -2.67 -10.42
CA TYR A 82 -2.04 -3.93 -10.62
C TYR A 82 -3.35 -3.70 -11.39
N ASP A 83 -3.35 -4.10 -12.66
CA ASP A 83 -4.51 -3.99 -13.58
C ASP A 83 -5.08 -2.55 -13.65
N VAL A 84 -4.19 -1.55 -13.57
CA VAL A 84 -4.50 -0.13 -13.71
C VAL A 84 -3.42 0.56 -14.52
N ASP A 85 -3.82 1.54 -15.35
CA ASP A 85 -2.87 2.40 -16.05
C ASP A 85 -2.28 3.43 -15.06
N PRO A 86 -0.95 3.60 -15.00
CA PRO A 86 -0.33 4.61 -14.14
C PRO A 86 -0.86 6.03 -14.36
N SER A 87 -1.27 6.37 -15.59
CA SER A 87 -1.88 7.66 -15.92
C SER A 87 -3.26 7.85 -15.29
N HIS A 88 -4.01 6.77 -15.01
CA HIS A 88 -5.28 6.85 -14.30
C HIS A 88 -5.06 7.18 -12.83
N VAL A 89 -4.01 6.64 -12.21
CA VAL A 89 -3.62 7.00 -10.84
C VAL A 89 -3.14 8.45 -10.79
N ARG A 90 -2.22 8.82 -11.70
CA ARG A 90 -1.59 10.14 -11.72
C ARG A 90 -2.57 11.28 -12.02
N ASN A 91 -3.53 11.04 -12.90
CA ASN A 91 -4.49 12.07 -13.35
C ASN A 91 -5.91 11.83 -12.81
N GLN A 92 -6.06 10.95 -11.82
CA GLN A 92 -7.34 10.62 -11.17
C GLN A 92 -8.45 10.34 -12.19
N ARG A 93 -8.25 9.32 -13.05
CA ARG A 93 -9.21 8.89 -14.09
C ARG A 93 -9.83 7.53 -13.77
N GLU A 94 -10.89 7.17 -14.51
CA GLU A 94 -11.60 5.90 -14.36
C GLU A 94 -12.00 5.65 -12.88
N SER A 95 -11.71 4.47 -12.34
CA SER A 95 -12.05 4.10 -10.96
C SER A 95 -11.48 5.03 -9.90
N PHE A 96 -10.37 5.73 -10.19
CA PHE A 96 -9.83 6.75 -9.27
C PHE A 96 -10.65 8.03 -9.31
N ALA A 97 -11.19 8.43 -10.46
CA ALA A 97 -12.09 9.59 -10.54
C ALA A 97 -13.37 9.34 -9.73
N GLU A 98 -13.96 8.16 -9.92
CA GLU A 98 -15.16 7.72 -9.19
C GLU A 98 -14.92 7.73 -7.68
N ALA A 99 -13.83 7.11 -7.23
CA ALA A 99 -13.49 7.03 -5.81
C ALA A 99 -13.29 8.42 -5.17
N PHE A 100 -12.64 9.34 -5.88
CA PHE A 100 -12.43 10.70 -5.38
C PHE A 100 -13.73 11.52 -5.34
N ALA A 101 -14.70 11.24 -6.21
CA ALA A 101 -16.02 11.87 -6.16
C ALA A 101 -16.89 11.34 -5.00
N GLU A 102 -16.62 10.13 -4.50
CA GLU A 102 -17.30 9.50 -3.36
C GLU A 102 -16.75 9.96 -1.98
N HIS A 103 -15.71 10.80 -1.94
CA HIS A 103 -15.04 11.25 -0.72
C HIS A 103 -15.35 12.71 -0.35
#